data_AF-A0A094L8H7-F1
#
_entry.id   AF-A0A094L8H7-F1
#
_cell.length_a   1.000
_cell.length_b   1.000
_cell.length_c   1.000
_cell.angle_alpha   90.00
_cell.angle_beta   90.00
_cell.angle_gamma   90.00
#
_symmetry.space_group_name_H-M   'P 1'
#
loop_
_entity.id
_entity.type
_entity.pdbx_description
1 polymer ?
#
loop_
_entity_poly.entity_id
_entity_poly.type
_entity_poly.pdbx_seq_one_letter_code
_entity_poly.pdbx_strand_id
1 'polypeptide(L)'
;MSISVWLGRILFALVWGALLANLVWPFPGKGFALFLILLFVLLAIHLLQLLMFVTVYGDKIKWSRGDYWQIIVFGVIGWLAILQKQPRQKTD
;
A
#
# COMPACT_ATOMS: atom_id res chain seq x y z
N MET A 1 3.33 -11.93 -12.18
CA MET A 1 2.33 -11.23 -11.35
C MET A 1 0.97 -11.40 -11.99
N SER A 2 -0.07 -11.67 -11.20
CA SER A 2 -1.45 -11.74 -11.69
C SER A 2 -1.95 -10.37 -12.17
N ILE A 3 -2.75 -10.33 -13.24
CA ILE A 3 -3.37 -9.10 -13.80
C ILE A 3 -4.07 -8.26 -12.72
N SER A 4 -4.77 -8.90 -11.78
CA SER A 4 -5.50 -8.22 -10.70
C SER A 4 -4.59 -7.40 -9.78
N VAL A 5 -3.36 -7.88 -9.53
CA VAL A 5 -2.38 -7.15 -8.69
C VAL A 5 -1.84 -5.95 -9.45
N TRP A 6 -1.68 -6.06 -10.77
CA TRP A 6 -1.22 -4.95 -11.60
C TRP A 6 -2.26 -3.83 -11.70
N LEU A 7 -3.53 -4.20 -11.91
CA LEU A 7 -4.67 -3.26 -11.87
C LEU A 7 -4.79 -2.56 -10.51
N GLY A 8 -4.69 -3.32 -9.41
CA GLY A 8 -4.73 -2.75 -8.07
C GLY A 8 -3.63 -1.72 -7.82
N ARG A 9 -2.41 -1.97 -8.32
CA ARG A 9 -1.28 -1.04 -8.20
C ARG A 9 -1.53 0.26 -8.98
N ILE A 10 -2.10 0.18 -10.18
CA ILE A 10 -2.44 1.38 -10.98
C ILE A 10 -3.50 2.20 -10.28
N LEU A 11 -4.58 1.56 -9.81
CA LEU A 11 -5.65 2.27 -9.12
C LEU A 11 -5.13 2.99 -7.86
N PHE A 12 -4.31 2.31 -7.06
CA PHE A 12 -3.67 2.95 -5.89
C PHE A 12 -2.70 4.07 -6.28
N ALA A 13 -1.95 3.91 -7.37
CA ALA A 13 -1.08 4.98 -7.87
C ALA A 13 -1.89 6.23 -8.29
N LEU A 14 -3.08 6.05 -8.89
CA LEU A 14 -3.98 7.15 -9.22
C LEU A 14 -4.53 7.83 -7.95
N VAL A 15 -4.92 7.06 -6.93
CA VAL A 15 -5.38 7.60 -5.64
C VAL A 15 -4.27 8.40 -4.95
N TRP A 16 -3.06 7.86 -4.88
CA TRP A 16 -1.89 8.57 -4.38
C TRP A 16 -1.60 9.83 -5.18
N GLY A 17 -1.67 9.75 -6.51
CA GLY A 17 -1.50 10.89 -7.39
C GLY A 17 -2.49 12.01 -7.08
N ALA A 18 -3.77 11.70 -6.91
CA ALA A 18 -4.79 12.70 -6.57
C ALA A 18 -4.59 13.31 -5.18
N LEU A 19 -4.29 12.49 -4.17
CA LEU A 19 -4.06 12.96 -2.80
C LEU A 19 -2.80 13.83 -2.69
N LEU A 20 -1.71 13.44 -3.35
CA LEU A 20 -0.46 14.20 -3.37
C LEU A 20 -0.56 15.44 -4.25
N ALA A 21 -1.28 15.38 -5.39
CA ALA A 21 -1.54 16.55 -6.21
C ALA A 21 -2.28 17.64 -5.42
N ASN A 22 -3.22 17.26 -4.54
CA ASN A 22 -3.91 18.20 -3.67
C ASN A 22 -2.98 18.92 -2.66
N LEU A 23 -1.78 18.41 -2.38
CA LEU A 23 -0.79 19.12 -1.54
C LEU A 23 -0.11 20.28 -2.28
N VAL A 24 0.06 20.16 -3.60
CA VAL A 24 0.73 21.16 -4.45
C VAL A 24 -0.30 22.08 -5.11
N TRP A 25 -1.45 21.52 -5.50
CA TRP A 25 -2.57 22.21 -6.13
C TRP A 25 -3.85 21.97 -5.33
N PRO A 26 -4.10 22.76 -4.28
CA PRO A 26 -5.22 22.54 -3.37
C PRO A 26 -6.56 22.68 -4.10
N PHE A 27 -7.46 21.71 -3.89
CA PHE A 27 -8.81 21.80 -4.45
C PHE A 27 -9.61 22.93 -3.80
N PRO A 28 -10.42 23.67 -4.59
CA PRO A 28 -11.18 24.80 -4.08
C PRO A 28 -12.21 24.39 -3.03
N GLY A 29 -12.53 25.33 -2.13
CA GLY A 29 -13.55 25.13 -1.09
C GLY A 29 -13.14 24.09 -0.03
N LYS A 30 -14.08 23.19 0.33
CA LYS A 30 -13.87 22.14 1.34
C LYS A 30 -13.07 20.93 0.82
N GLY A 31 -12.76 20.90 -0.48
CA GLY A 31 -12.05 19.78 -1.12
C GLY A 31 -10.66 19.56 -0.53
N PHE A 32 -9.92 20.64 -0.28
CA PHE A 32 -8.57 20.56 0.29
C PHE A 32 -8.54 19.83 1.64
N ALA A 33 -9.39 20.24 2.59
CA ALA A 33 -9.45 19.65 3.93
C ALA A 33 -9.90 18.18 3.87
N LEU A 34 -10.89 17.85 3.03
CA LEU A 34 -11.35 16.48 2.85
C LEU A 34 -10.20 15.58 2.35
N PHE A 35 -9.47 16.01 1.31
CA PHE A 35 -8.38 15.23 0.75
C PHE A 35 -7.19 15.10 1.70
N LEU A 36 -6.94 16.09 2.56
CA LEU A 36 -5.95 15.97 3.65
C LEU A 36 -6.36 14.92 4.68
N ILE A 37 -7.62 14.90 5.10
CA ILE A 37 -8.14 13.88 6.03
C ILE A 37 -8.02 12.50 5.39
N LEU A 38 -8.42 12.37 4.12
CA LEU A 38 -8.30 11.10 3.39
C LEU A 38 -6.85 10.66 3.25
N LEU A 39 -5.91 11.57 2.98
CA LEU A 39 -4.48 11.28 2.94
C LEU A 39 -3.97 10.79 4.29
N PHE A 40 -4.36 11.45 5.38
CA PHE A 40 -3.99 11.05 6.73
C PHE A 40 -4.54 9.68 7.09
N VAL A 41 -5.84 9.44 6.85
CA VAL A 41 -6.49 8.15 7.09
C VAL A 41 -5.83 7.04 6.26
N LEU A 42 -5.54 7.32 4.99
CA LEU A 42 -4.86 6.38 4.11
C LEU A 42 -3.49 5.99 4.68
N LEU A 43 -2.66 6.97 5.05
CA LEU A 43 -1.37 6.72 5.68
C LEU A 43 -1.50 5.93 6.99
N ALA A 44 -2.43 6.30 7.86
CA ALA A 44 -2.65 5.64 9.15
C ALA A 44 -3.02 4.16 8.98
N ILE A 45 -3.94 3.86 8.05
CA ILE A 45 -4.34 2.49 7.74
C ILE A 45 -3.18 1.71 7.15
N HIS A 46 -2.39 2.30 6.25
CA HIS A 46 -1.25 1.61 5.64
C HIS A 46 -0.13 1.32 6.65
N LEU A 47 0.13 2.24 7.58
CA LEU A 47 1.07 2.03 8.68
C LEU A 47 0.59 0.94 9.63
N LEU A 48 -0.70 0.98 10.01
CA LEU A 48 -1.31 -0.07 10.83
C LEU A 48 -1.21 -1.43 10.13
N GLN A 49 -1.48 -1.48 8.84
CA GLN A 49 -1.41 -2.70 8.05
C GLN A 49 0.03 -3.21 7.93
N LEU A 50 1.02 -2.33 7.75
CA LEU A 50 2.43 -2.70 7.78
C LEU A 50 2.80 -3.28 9.15
N LEU A 51 2.41 -2.60 10.23
CA LEU A 51 2.66 -3.07 11.59
C LEU A 51 2.08 -4.47 11.79
N MET A 52 0.81 -4.67 11.44
CA MET A 52 0.15 -5.98 11.54
C MET A 52 0.87 -7.05 10.72
N PHE A 53 1.31 -6.76 9.49
CA PHE A 53 1.99 -7.76 8.68
C PHE A 53 3.37 -8.11 9.21
N VAL A 54 4.13 -7.11 9.69
CA VAL A 54 5.44 -7.35 10.29
C VAL A 54 5.31 -8.15 11.60
N THR A 55 4.31 -7.86 12.44
CA THR A 55 4.14 -8.59 13.70
C THR A 55 3.64 -10.01 13.50
N VAL A 56 2.71 -10.23 12.57
CA VAL A 56 2.11 -11.56 12.34
C VAL A 56 2.99 -12.45 11.45
N TYR A 57 3.66 -11.87 10.45
CA TYR A 57 4.41 -12.62 9.43
C TYR A 57 5.91 -12.32 9.42
N GLY A 58 6.45 -11.60 10.41
CA GLY A 58 7.87 -11.27 10.54
C GLY A 58 8.78 -12.48 10.39
N ASP A 59 8.49 -13.55 11.14
CA ASP A 59 9.32 -14.76 11.19
C ASP A 59 8.97 -15.78 10.10
N LYS A 60 7.87 -15.56 9.37
CA LYS A 60 7.34 -16.50 8.37
C LYS A 60 7.84 -16.21 6.95
N ILE A 61 8.37 -15.02 6.72
CA ILE A 61 8.65 -14.48 5.38
C ILE A 61 10.03 -13.81 5.38
N LYS A 62 10.78 -13.97 4.29
CA LYS A 62 12.00 -13.18 4.09
C LYS A 62 11.64 -11.77 3.66
N TRP A 63 11.74 -10.82 4.59
CA TRP A 63 11.49 -9.40 4.36
C TRP A 63 12.70 -8.71 3.72
N SER A 64 12.46 -7.91 2.68
CA SER A 64 13.45 -6.97 2.14
C SER A 64 13.03 -5.53 2.39
N ARG A 65 13.98 -4.59 2.41
CA ARG A 65 13.69 -3.15 2.59
C ARG A 65 12.66 -2.61 1.58
N GLY A 66 12.62 -3.15 0.36
CA GLY A 66 11.65 -2.77 -0.67
C GLY A 66 10.22 -3.29 -0.42
N ASP A 67 10.06 -4.30 0.42
CA ASP A 67 8.75 -4.88 0.74
C ASP A 67 7.96 -3.98 1.71
N TYR A 68 8.65 -3.32 2.64
CA TYR A 68 8.04 -2.30 3.51
C TYR A 68 7.43 -1.16 2.70
N TRP A 69 8.15 -0.68 1.67
CA TRP A 69 7.63 0.40 0.82
C TRP A 69 6.42 -0.03 -0.01
N GLN A 70 6.41 -1.27 -0.47
CA GLN A 70 5.28 -1.80 -1.23
C GLN A 70 3.99 -1.82 -0.40
N ILE A 71 4.08 -2.14 0.90
CA ILE A 71 2.90 -2.14 1.78
C ILE A 71 2.43 -0.72 2.07
N ILE A 72 3.32 0.25 2.28
CA ILE A 72 2.91 1.63 2.56
C ILE A 72 2.29 2.30 1.32
N VAL A 73 2.80 2.01 0.12
CA VAL A 73 2.30 2.65 -1.12
C VAL A 73 1.09 1.89 -1.67
N PHE A 74 1.05 0.57 -1.60
CA PHE A 74 0.01 -0.24 -2.27
C PHE A 74 -0.87 -1.03 -1.30
N GLY A 75 -0.70 -0.86 0.01
CA GLY A 75 -1.52 -1.53 1.01
C GLY A 75 -1.51 -3.05 0.83
N VAL A 76 -2.70 -3.65 0.87
CA VAL A 76 -2.90 -5.11 0.75
C VAL A 76 -2.35 -5.64 -0.57
N ILE A 77 -2.36 -4.84 -1.65
CA ILE A 77 -1.84 -5.28 -2.95
C ILE A 77 -0.31 -5.44 -2.90
N GLY A 78 0.38 -4.55 -2.20
CA GLY A 78 1.82 -4.68 -1.92
C GLY A 78 2.12 -5.95 -1.14
N TRP A 79 1.30 -6.25 -0.15
CA TRP A 79 1.38 -7.51 0.60
C TRP A 79 1.17 -8.75 -0.27
N LEU A 80 0.12 -8.78 -1.11
CA LEU A 80 -0.12 -9.89 -2.04
C LEU A 80 1.06 -10.08 -3.00
N ALA A 81 1.70 -9.01 -3.44
CA ALA A 81 2.91 -9.09 -4.25
C ALA A 81 4.09 -9.73 -3.51
N ILE A 82 4.28 -9.40 -2.22
CA ILE A 82 5.31 -10.01 -1.37
C ILE A 82 5.05 -11.50 -1.19
N LEU A 83 3.80 -11.89 -0.93
CA LEU A 83 3.40 -13.30 -0.80
C LEU A 83 3.61 -14.08 -2.10
N GLN A 84 3.26 -13.50 -3.26
CA GLN A 84 3.50 -14.13 -4.56
C GLN A 84 4.99 -14.31 -4.89
N LYS A 85 5.86 -13.46 -4.33
CA LYS A 85 7.31 -13.55 -4.50
C LYS A 85 7.93 -14.65 -3.65
N GLN A 86 7.29 -15.06 -2.54
CA GLN A 86 7.79 -16.17 -1.74
C GLN A 86 7.72 -17.46 -2.57
N PRO A 87 8.77 -18.30 -2.55
CA PRO A 87 8.69 -19.62 -3.16
C PRO A 87 7.53 -20.37 -2.52
N ARG A 88 6.56 -20.84 -3.32
CA ARG A 88 5.56 -21.78 -2.83
C ARG A 88 6.34 -22.93 -2.23
N GLN A 89 6.22 -23.16 -0.92
CA GLN A 89 6.70 -24.40 -0.35
C GLN A 89 6.00 -25.52 -1.13
N LYS A 90 6.79 -26.29 -1.89
CA LYS A 90 6.30 -27.53 -2.47
C LYS A 90 5.97 -28.41 -1.27
N THR A 91 4.68 -28.61 -1.03
CA THR A 91 4.24 -29.70 -0.17
C THR A 91 4.59 -30.96 -0.94
N ASP A 92 5.66 -31.63 -0.51
CA ASP A 92 6.00 -32.99 -0.95
C ASP A 92 4.96 -33.99 -0.43
#